data_AF-A0A2T0V005-F1
#
_entry.id   AF-A0A2T0V005-F1
#
_cell.length_a   1.000
_cell.length_b   1.000
_cell.length_c   1.000
_cell.angle_alpha   90.00
_cell.angle_beta   90.00
_cell.angle_gamma   90.00
#
_symmetry.space_group_name_H-M   'P 1'
#
loop_
_entity.id
_entity.type
_entity.pdbx_description
1 polymer ?
#
loop_
_entity_poly.entity_id
_entity_poly.type
_entity_poly.pdbx_seq_one_letter_code
_entity_poly.pdbx_strand_id
1 'polypeptide(L)'
;MTHTARVEPVSEDQEDAIIVLAWRVVDVTDPDAPQEISRHDSEPEAIEAARLFEAETSNEPGSDPDDTQDYDASQRDVGKRVE
;
A
#
# COMPACT_ATOMS: atom_id res chain seq x y z
N MET A 1 6.25 10.85 -2.58
CA MET A 1 7.30 9.89 -2.21
C MET A 1 6.58 8.69 -1.61
N THR A 2 6.75 7.49 -2.15
CA THR A 2 6.07 6.30 -1.63
C THR A 2 6.70 5.90 -0.31
N HIS A 3 5.94 6.00 0.78
CA HIS A 3 6.40 5.45 2.05
C HIS A 3 6.26 3.93 2.02
N THR A 4 7.16 3.25 2.71
CA THR A 4 7.18 1.79 2.83
C THR A 4 7.21 1.39 4.30
N ALA A 5 6.29 0.54 4.72
CA ALA A 5 6.23 0.02 6.07
C ALA A 5 6.61 -1.47 6.12
N ARG A 6 7.28 -1.88 7.20
CA ARG A 6 7.62 -3.28 7.50
C ARG A 6 6.99 -3.71 8.82
N VAL A 7 6.41 -4.90 8.83
CA VAL A 7 5.92 -5.55 10.04
C VAL A 7 7.01 -6.46 10.60
N GLU A 8 7.36 -6.29 11.88
CA GLU A 8 8.36 -7.09 12.56
C GLU A 8 7.81 -7.66 13.88
N PRO A 9 8.06 -8.94 14.20
CA PRO A 9 7.70 -9.49 15.49
C PRO A 9 8.59 -8.91 16.58
N VAL A 10 7.98 -8.58 17.71
CA VAL A 10 8.66 -8.24 18.96
C VAL A 10 8.66 -9.51 19.81
N SER A 11 9.81 -10.15 19.90
CA SER A 11 10.00 -11.36 20.70
C SER A 11 10.94 -11.13 21.87
N GLU A 12 10.67 -11.78 22.99
CA GLU A 12 11.63 -11.96 24.07
C GLU A 12 12.29 -13.34 23.93
N ASP A 13 13.61 -13.37 24.09
CA ASP A 13 14.37 -14.60 24.19
C ASP A 13 14.22 -15.12 25.63
N GLN A 14 13.48 -16.22 25.79
CA GLN A 14 13.53 -17.03 27.00
C GLN A 14 14.30 -18.29 26.67
N GLU A 15 15.07 -18.76 27.66
CA GLU A 15 16.18 -19.72 27.56
C GLU A 15 15.92 -21.00 26.74
N ASP A 16 14.66 -21.35 26.47
CA ASP A 16 14.21 -22.49 25.65
C ASP A 16 13.09 -22.19 24.62
N ALA A 17 12.63 -20.93 24.47
CA ALA A 17 11.55 -20.58 23.52
C ALA A 17 11.56 -19.11 23.07
N ILE A 18 11.27 -18.88 21.78
CA ILE A 18 10.95 -17.55 21.23
C ILE A 18 9.47 -17.27 21.47
N ILE A 19 9.16 -16.34 22.36
CA ILE A 19 7.79 -15.89 22.61
C ILE A 19 7.58 -14.59 21.84
N VAL A 20 6.69 -14.60 20.85
CA VAL A 20 6.24 -13.38 20.17
C VAL A 20 5.25 -12.67 21.09
N LEU A 21 5.59 -11.47 21.51
CA LEU A 21 4.80 -10.68 22.44
C LEU A 21 3.90 -9.68 21.73
N ALA A 22 4.38 -9.15 20.60
CA ALA A 22 3.68 -8.15 19.82
C ALA A 22 4.25 -8.10 18.41
N TRP A 23 3.65 -7.26 17.58
CA TRP A 23 4.05 -6.94 16.22
C TRP A 23 4.20 -5.43 16.10
N ARG A 24 5.37 -4.96 15.66
CA ARG A 24 5.60 -3.54 15.40
C ARG A 24 5.54 -3.26 13.91
N VAL A 25 5.04 -2.08 13.57
CA VAL A 25 5.05 -1.51 12.22
C VAL A 25 6.14 -0.44 12.19
N VAL A 26 7.09 -0.59 11.28
CA VAL A 26 8.26 0.29 11.15
C VAL A 26 8.24 0.94 9.78
N ASP A 27 8.28 2.27 9.74
CA ASP A 27 8.55 3.04 8.53
C ASP A 27 10.00 2.78 8.11
N VAL A 28 10.16 2.21 6.92
CA VAL A 28 11.47 1.91 6.31
C VAL A 28 11.64 2.69 5.00
N THR A 29 10.90 3.79 4.86
CA THR A 29 11.04 4.73 3.75
C THR A 29 12.46 5.25 3.62
N ASP A 30 13.11 5.52 4.76
CA ASP A 30 14.55 5.72 4.85
C ASP A 30 15.20 4.47 5.49
N PRO A 31 16.06 3.73 4.77
CA PRO A 31 16.66 2.51 5.28
C PRO A 31 17.72 2.76 6.37
N ASP A 32 18.28 3.98 6.43
CA ASP A 32 19.29 4.37 7.42
C ASP A 32 18.64 4.90 8.72
N ALA A 33 17.37 5.30 8.66
CA ALA A 33 16.59 5.83 9.78
C ALA A 33 15.20 5.19 9.90
N PRO A 34 15.10 3.88 10.21
CA PRO A 34 13.82 3.22 10.43
C PRO A 34 13.10 3.78 11.66
N GLN A 35 11.79 4.03 11.56
CA GLN A 35 10.98 4.59 12.65
C GLN A 35 9.80 3.70 13.02
N GLU A 36 9.66 3.35 14.30
CA GLU A 36 8.48 2.61 14.78
C GLU A 36 7.25 3.52 14.75
N ILE A 37 6.23 3.12 13.98
CA ILE A 37 4.98 3.86 13.79
C ILE A 37 3.93 3.41 14.81
N SER A 38 3.81 2.08 15.00
CA SER A 38 2.80 1.49 15.88
C SER A 38 3.17 0.08 16.33
N ARG A 39 2.49 -0.41 17.38
CA ARG A 39 2.64 -1.76 17.92
C ARG A 39 1.25 -2.36 18.15
N HIS A 40 1.10 -3.63 17.81
CA HIS A 40 -0.15 -4.41 17.87
C HIS A 40 0.09 -5.77 18.48
N ASP A 41 -0.93 -6.37 19.08
CA ASP A 41 -0.84 -7.70 19.68
C ASP A 41 -0.87 -8.82 18.62
N SER A 42 -1.54 -8.58 17.49
CA SER A 42 -1.73 -9.56 16.42
C SER A 42 -1.03 -9.17 15.12
N GLU A 43 -0.48 -10.17 14.41
CA GLU A 43 0.08 -10.01 13.07
C GLU A 43 -0.89 -9.39 12.05
N PRO A 44 -2.16 -9.86 11.93
CA PRO A 44 -3.08 -9.29 10.95
C PRO A 44 -3.35 -7.79 11.19
N GLU A 45 -3.48 -7.37 12.45
CA GLU A 45 -3.70 -5.97 12.81
C GLU A 45 -2.48 -5.11 12.41
N ALA A 46 -1.26 -5.59 12.64
CA ALA A 46 -0.05 -4.91 12.22
C ALA A 46 0.08 -4.80 10.68
N ILE A 47 -0.33 -5.84 9.93
CA ILE A 47 -0.35 -5.81 8.47
C ILE A 47 -1.37 -4.78 7.95
N GLU A 48 -2.57 -4.74 8.53
CA GLU A 48 -3.57 -3.75 8.16
C GLU A 48 -3.10 -2.32 8.45
N ALA A 49 -2.49 -2.09 9.62
CA ALA A 49 -1.91 -0.80 9.97
C ALA A 49 -0.79 -0.37 9.02
N ALA A 50 0.09 -1.29 8.62
CA ALA A 50 1.14 -1.01 7.64
C ALA A 50 0.56 -0.59 6.27
N ARG A 51 -0.45 -1.31 5.78
CA ARG A 51 -1.11 -0.98 4.51
C ARG A 51 -1.83 0.36 4.54
N LEU A 52 -2.48 0.68 5.66
CA LEU A 52 -3.15 1.97 5.84
C LEU A 52 -2.13 3.10 5.81
N PHE A 53 -1.03 2.98 6.55
CA PHE A 53 0.05 3.97 6.53
C PHE A 53 0.60 4.22 5.13
N GLU A 54 0.88 3.17 4.36
CA GLU A 54 1.33 3.29 2.96
C GLU A 54 0.27 3.93 2.06
N ALA A 55 -1.01 3.60 2.23
CA ALA A 55 -2.10 4.17 1.43
C ALA A 55 -2.35 5.65 1.75
N GLU A 56 -2.31 6.04 3.02
CA GLU A 56 -2.48 7.43 3.47
C GLU A 56 -1.36 8.32 2.97
N THR A 57 -0.12 7.81 3.00
CA THR A 57 1.07 8.55 2.56
C THR A 57 1.28 8.54 1.04
N SER A 58 0.74 7.53 0.35
CA SER A 58 0.75 7.47 -1.11
C SER A 58 -0.36 8.30 -1.77
N ASN A 59 -1.28 8.89 -0.99
CA ASN A 59 -2.21 9.91 -1.46
C ASN A 59 -1.47 11.25 -1.65
N GLU A 60 -0.50 11.28 -2.57
CA GLU A 60 -0.33 12.50 -3.35
C GLU A 60 -1.67 12.75 -4.05
N PRO A 61 -2.25 13.97 -3.98
CA PRO A 61 -3.46 14.32 -4.72
C PRO A 61 -3.13 14.31 -6.21
N GLY A 62 -3.15 13.12 -6.79
CA GLY A 62 -2.86 12.85 -8.19
C GLY A 62 -4.08 13.18 -9.02
N SER A 63 -4.19 14.48 -9.33
CA SER A 63 -4.82 15.07 -10.50
C SER A 63 -6.34 14.90 -10.61
N ASP A 64 -7.00 16.06 -10.77
CA ASP A 64 -8.35 16.16 -11.31
C ASP A 64 -8.61 15.12 -12.41
N PRO A 65 -9.80 14.49 -12.44
CA PRO A 65 -10.18 13.71 -13.60
C PRO A 65 -10.29 14.67 -14.78
N ASP A 66 -9.22 14.83 -15.56
CA ASP A 66 -9.32 15.38 -16.91
C ASP A 66 -9.97 14.28 -17.77
N ASP A 67 -11.27 14.14 -17.54
CA ASP A 67 -12.21 13.25 -18.22
C ASP A 67 -12.56 13.84 -19.59
N THR A 68 -11.54 14.27 -20.33
CA THR A 68 -11.62 14.45 -21.79
C THR A 68 -11.06 13.20 -22.48
N GLN A 69 -11.57 12.03 -22.05
CA GLN A 69 -11.48 10.79 -22.82
C GLN A 69 -12.46 10.86 -24.00
N ASP A 70 -12.17 11.71 -24.98
CA ASP A 70 -12.88 11.77 -26.26
C ASP A 70 -12.53 10.52 -27.09
N TYR A 71 -13.21 9.43 -26.79
CA TYR A 71 -13.20 8.22 -27.61
C TYR A 71 -14.12 8.43 -28.83
N ASP A 72 -13.64 9.12 -29.86
CA ASP A 72 -14.38 9.22 -31.12
C ASP A 72 -14.27 7.90 -31.93
N ALA A 73 -15.09 6.93 -31.54
CA ALA A 73 -15.26 5.66 -32.27
C ALA A 73 -16.28 5.76 -33.42
N SER A 74 -16.45 6.94 -34.02
CA SER A 74 -17.35 7.16 -35.16
C SER A 74 -16.62 7.18 -36.51
N GLN A 75 -15.54 6.40 -36.67
CA GLN A 75 -14.92 6.19 -37.98
C GLN A 75 -15.61 5.02 -38.70
N ARG A 76 -16.42 5.40 -39.70
CA ARG A 76 -17.23 4.58 -40.61
C ARG A 76 -16.45 3.45 -41.29
N ASP A 77 -16.91 2.22 -41.12
CA ASP A 77 -16.58 1.13 -42.03
C ASP A 77 -17.51 1.18 -43.26
N VAL A 78 -16.94 1.59 -44.38
CA VAL A 78 -17.54 1.62 -45.71
C VAL A 78 -17.67 0.18 -46.22
N GLY A 79 -18.90 -0.33 -46.33
CA GLY A 79 -19.20 -1.41 -47.28
C GLY A 79 -20.15 -2.50 -46.79
N LYS A 80 -21.46 -2.35 -47.04
CA LYS A 80 -22.29 -3.48 -47.51
C LYS A 80 -23.62 -3.01 -48.12
N ARG A 81 -23.70 -3.24 -49.45
CA ARG A 81 -24.85 -3.43 -50.36
C ARG A 81 -26.20 -2.78 -50.01
N VAL A 82 -26.57 -1.86 -50.90
CA VAL A 82 -27.95 -1.52 -51.26
C VAL A 82 -28.63 -2.73 -51.93
N GLU A 83 -29.87 -2.97 -51.55
CA GLU A 83 -30.91 -3.57 -52.40
C GLU A 83 -32.18 -2.74 -52.24
#